data_AF-A0A966KBP6-F1
#
_entry.id   AF-A0A966KBP6-F1
#
_cell.length_a   1.000
_cell.length_b   1.000
_cell.length_c   1.000
_cell.angle_alpha   90.00
_cell.angle_beta   90.00
_cell.angle_gamma   90.00
#
_symmetry.space_group_name_H-M   'P 1'
#
loop_
_entity.id
_entity.type
_entity.pdbx_description
1 polymer ?
#
loop_
_entity_poly.entity_id
_entity_poly.type
_entity_poly.pdbx_seq_one_letter_code
_entity_poly.pdbx_strand_id
1 'polypeptide(L)'
;MGYEMYFLRLVRNFLIISLCASYGKADVISDLYDALHMDRINEIIRLEGIQDAEGTGEAYLPPNSVDRFVAQAKSVYQLEAMERDFKRLLTQNLSIPDANEILLFYQKPLGKVASELEVSARIAISDTHIEEMAKIKLKEAVKSKNKRLDEIESVIRTLELVEQNLIGAYAAQFAFMYELSKLGVIQL
;
A
#
# COMPACT_ATOMS: atom_id res chain seq x y z
N MET A 1 -7.84 -52.10 -20.92
CA MET A 1 -8.01 -50.88 -21.75
C MET A 1 -9.16 -49.96 -21.29
N GLY A 2 -9.60 -50.04 -20.02
CA GLY A 2 -10.64 -49.16 -19.47
C GLY A 2 -10.10 -48.15 -18.45
N TYR A 3 -9.19 -48.59 -17.57
CA TYR A 3 -8.69 -47.77 -16.45
C TYR A 3 -7.78 -46.59 -16.85
N GLU A 4 -6.97 -46.70 -17.91
CA GLU A 4 -6.13 -45.60 -18.41
C GLU A 4 -6.94 -44.41 -18.95
N MET A 5 -8.10 -44.66 -19.57
CA MET A 5 -8.97 -43.60 -20.10
C MET A 5 -9.66 -42.79 -18.99
N TYR A 6 -10.01 -43.43 -17.87
CA TYR A 6 -10.59 -42.74 -16.71
C TYR A 6 -9.52 -41.92 -15.97
N PHE A 7 -8.29 -42.43 -15.86
CA PHE A 7 -7.18 -41.73 -15.25
C PHE A 7 -6.78 -40.46 -16.02
N LEU A 8 -6.68 -40.53 -17.36
CA LEU A 8 -6.41 -39.35 -18.20
C LEU A 8 -7.53 -38.29 -18.13
N ARG A 9 -8.79 -38.70 -18.02
CA ARG A 9 -9.92 -37.77 -17.84
C ARG A 9 -9.92 -37.10 -16.46
N LEU A 10 -9.52 -37.83 -15.41
CA LEU A 10 -9.41 -37.30 -14.05
C LEU A 10 -8.27 -36.26 -13.95
N VAL A 11 -7.10 -36.58 -14.51
CA VAL A 11 -5.93 -35.68 -14.54
C VAL A 11 -6.20 -34.43 -15.37
N ARG A 12 -6.88 -34.57 -16.53
CA ARG A 12 -7.29 -33.43 -17.37
C ARG A 12 -8.30 -32.52 -16.67
N ASN A 13 -9.29 -33.08 -15.96
CA ASN A 13 -10.25 -32.29 -15.19
C ASN A 13 -9.59 -31.59 -13.99
N PHE A 14 -8.61 -32.23 -13.34
CA PHE A 14 -7.83 -31.61 -12.26
C PHE A 14 -7.01 -30.41 -12.74
N LEU A 15 -6.36 -30.52 -13.91
CA LEU A 15 -5.60 -29.42 -14.53
C LEU A 15 -6.49 -28.24 -14.93
N ILE A 16 -7.69 -28.49 -15.46
CA ILE A 16 -8.64 -27.43 -15.83
C ILE A 16 -9.22 -26.74 -14.60
N ILE A 17 -9.57 -27.49 -13.54
CA ILE A 17 -10.09 -26.93 -12.28
C ILE A 17 -9.01 -26.08 -11.58
N SER A 18 -7.75 -26.53 -11.59
CA SER A 18 -6.63 -25.79 -11.00
C SER A 18 -6.27 -24.51 -11.78
N LEU A 19 -6.34 -24.54 -13.11
CA LEU A 19 -6.18 -23.34 -13.95
C LEU A 19 -7.33 -22.34 -13.75
N CYS A 20 -8.59 -22.78 -13.72
CA CYS A 20 -9.74 -21.89 -13.53
C CYS A 20 -9.77 -21.24 -12.14
N ALA A 21 -9.39 -21.97 -11.08
CA ALA A 21 -9.30 -21.42 -9.73
C ALA A 21 -8.20 -20.34 -9.61
N SER A 22 -7.07 -20.55 -10.32
CA SER A 22 -5.96 -19.59 -10.35
C SER A 22 -6.29 -18.35 -11.19
N TYR A 23 -7.00 -18.55 -12.31
CA TYR A 23 -7.47 -17.46 -13.18
C TYR A 23 -8.50 -16.58 -12.47
N GLY A 24 -9.49 -17.18 -11.80
CA GLY A 24 -10.51 -16.43 -11.06
C GLY A 24 -9.95 -15.61 -9.88
N LYS A 25 -8.85 -16.05 -9.26
CA LYS A 25 -8.16 -15.24 -8.24
C LYS A 25 -7.44 -14.04 -8.86
N ALA A 26 -6.71 -14.26 -9.96
CA ALA A 26 -5.98 -13.19 -10.63
C ALA A 26 -6.91 -12.08 -11.15
N ASP A 27 -8.09 -12.45 -11.65
CA ASP A 27 -9.10 -11.50 -12.12
C ASP A 27 -9.64 -10.64 -10.96
N VAL A 28 -10.11 -11.26 -9.86
CA VAL A 28 -10.68 -10.53 -8.71
C VAL A 28 -9.65 -9.61 -8.05
N ILE A 29 -8.38 -10.02 -7.97
CA ILE A 29 -7.31 -9.16 -7.42
C ILE A 29 -7.02 -7.98 -8.34
N SER A 30 -7.08 -8.16 -9.65
CA SER A 30 -6.90 -7.06 -10.60
C SER A 30 -8.07 -6.07 -10.52
N ASP A 31 -9.30 -6.57 -10.48
CA ASP A 31 -10.50 -5.75 -10.31
C ASP A 31 -10.48 -4.98 -8.97
N LEU A 32 -10.02 -5.62 -7.89
CA LEU A 32 -9.89 -4.99 -6.58
C LEU A 32 -8.80 -3.91 -6.58
N TYR A 33 -7.65 -4.18 -7.20
CA TYR A 33 -6.58 -3.21 -7.38
C TYR A 33 -7.08 -1.94 -8.10
N ASP A 34 -7.87 -2.12 -9.16
CA ASP A 34 -8.47 -1.02 -9.92
C ASP A 34 -9.53 -0.26 -9.11
N ALA A 35 -10.41 -0.98 -8.41
CA ALA A 35 -11.47 -0.40 -7.59
C ALA A 35 -10.94 0.44 -6.40
N LEU A 36 -9.74 0.10 -5.92
CA LEU A 36 -9.00 0.83 -4.89
C LEU A 36 -8.17 2.00 -5.45
N HIS A 37 -8.18 2.23 -6.77
CA HIS A 37 -7.38 3.25 -7.45
C HIS A 37 -5.87 3.13 -7.18
N MET A 38 -5.36 1.91 -7.07
CA MET A 38 -3.98 1.66 -6.65
C MET A 38 -2.93 2.26 -7.59
N ASP A 39 -3.22 2.50 -8.87
CA ASP A 39 -2.30 3.22 -9.76
C ASP A 39 -2.03 4.65 -9.30
N ARG A 40 -3.09 5.37 -8.89
CA ARG A 40 -2.98 6.74 -8.36
C ARG A 40 -2.27 6.73 -7.00
N ILE A 41 -2.57 5.73 -6.17
CA ILE A 41 -1.90 5.54 -4.88
C ILE A 41 -0.40 5.27 -5.09
N ASN A 42 -0.04 4.41 -6.05
CA ASN A 42 1.34 4.06 -6.35
C ASN A 42 2.13 5.25 -6.90
N GLU A 43 1.49 6.12 -7.69
CA GLU A 43 2.11 7.37 -8.14
C GLU A 43 2.45 8.28 -6.96
N ILE A 44 1.52 8.43 -6.00
CA ILE A 44 1.75 9.22 -4.78
C ILE A 44 2.89 8.62 -3.95
N ILE A 45 2.84 7.32 -3.65
CA ILE A 45 3.88 6.61 -2.86
C ILE A 45 5.24 6.73 -3.54
N ARG A 46 5.30 6.65 -4.88
CA ARG A 46 6.52 6.82 -5.66
C ARG A 46 7.10 8.21 -5.49
N LEU A 47 6.28 9.25 -5.62
CA LEU A 47 6.72 10.64 -5.47
C LEU A 47 7.25 10.89 -4.06
N GLU A 48 6.50 10.48 -3.04
CA GLU A 48 6.88 10.60 -1.63
C GLU A 48 8.18 9.86 -1.32
N GLY A 49 8.31 8.61 -1.77
CA GLY A 49 9.49 7.80 -1.52
C GLY A 49 10.75 8.31 -2.22
N ILE A 50 10.63 8.90 -3.42
CA ILE A 50 11.77 9.53 -4.09
C ILE A 50 12.19 10.81 -3.38
N GLN A 51 11.22 11.62 -2.93
CA GLN A 51 11.49 12.85 -2.17
C GLN A 51 12.13 12.54 -0.81
N ASP A 52 11.66 11.51 -0.11
CA ASP A 52 12.25 11.06 1.14
C ASP A 52 13.68 10.55 0.95
N ALA A 53 13.96 9.83 -0.15
CA ALA A 53 15.31 9.41 -0.49
C ALA A 53 16.24 10.59 -0.79
N GLU A 54 15.75 11.66 -1.43
CA GLU A 54 16.53 12.87 -1.66
C GLU A 54 16.90 13.53 -0.33
N GLY A 55 15.92 13.82 0.53
CA GLY A 55 16.18 14.43 1.84
C GLY A 55 17.05 13.58 2.75
N THR A 56 16.86 12.26 2.74
CA THR A 56 17.71 11.31 3.48
C THR A 56 19.14 11.30 2.94
N GLY A 57 19.30 11.30 1.61
CA GLY A 57 20.61 11.35 0.97
C GLY A 57 21.38 12.62 1.35
N GLU A 58 20.72 13.78 1.26
CA GLU A 58 21.30 15.08 1.64
C GLU A 58 21.69 15.14 3.13
N ALA A 59 20.92 14.51 4.00
CA ALA A 59 21.17 14.53 5.44
C ALA A 59 22.35 13.64 5.86
N TYR A 60 22.55 12.48 5.22
CA TYR A 60 23.47 11.45 5.72
C TYR A 60 24.62 11.09 4.78
N LEU A 61 24.55 11.40 3.49
CA LEU A 61 25.53 10.97 2.51
C LEU A 61 26.45 12.11 2.06
N PRO A 62 27.67 11.80 1.59
CA PRO A 62 28.50 12.76 0.89
C PRO A 62 27.76 13.36 -0.33
N PRO A 63 27.87 14.67 -0.62
CA PRO A 63 27.13 15.32 -1.70
C PRO A 63 27.29 14.64 -3.08
N ASN A 64 28.47 14.08 -3.38
CA ASN A 64 28.72 13.38 -4.64
C ASN A 64 28.06 11.99 -4.75
N SER A 65 27.37 11.53 -3.70
CA SER A 65 26.71 10.22 -3.64
C SER A 65 25.17 10.31 -3.68
N VAL A 66 24.61 11.50 -3.45
CA VAL A 66 23.15 11.74 -3.36
C VAL A 66 22.45 11.35 -4.66
N ASP A 67 22.91 11.84 -5.81
CA ASP A 67 22.29 11.54 -7.11
C ASP A 67 22.21 10.03 -7.40
N ARG A 68 23.28 9.30 -7.06
CA ARG A 68 23.35 7.85 -7.25
C ARG A 68 22.40 7.11 -6.30
N PHE A 69 22.22 7.61 -5.08
CA PHE A 69 21.26 7.07 -4.12
C PHE A 69 19.82 7.30 -4.59
N VAL A 70 19.49 8.52 -5.02
CA VAL A 70 18.17 8.86 -5.56
C VAL A 70 17.86 8.05 -6.83
N ALA A 71 18.84 7.83 -7.71
CA ALA A 71 18.67 6.97 -8.88
C ALA A 71 18.35 5.51 -8.51
N GLN A 72 18.94 4.99 -7.43
CA GLN A 72 18.59 3.66 -6.91
C GLN A 72 17.18 3.66 -6.32
N ALA A 73 16.79 4.66 -5.54
CA ALA A 73 15.42 4.79 -5.03
C ALA A 73 14.38 4.80 -6.17
N LYS A 74 14.62 5.58 -7.24
CA LYS A 74 13.77 5.59 -8.45
C LYS A 74 13.60 4.21 -9.09
N SER A 75 14.60 3.34 -8.98
CA SER A 75 14.53 1.96 -9.47
C SER A 75 13.67 1.05 -8.60
N VAL A 76 13.61 1.30 -7.28
CA VAL A 76 12.72 0.59 -6.35
C VAL A 76 11.26 0.97 -6.59
N TYR A 77 10.98 2.26 -6.82
CA TYR A 77 9.63 2.76 -7.03
C TYR A 77 9.10 2.64 -8.47
N GLN A 78 9.63 1.73 -9.29
CA GLN A 78 9.10 1.51 -10.65
C GLN A 78 7.64 1.06 -10.59
N LEU A 79 6.73 1.79 -11.26
CA LEU A 79 5.28 1.60 -11.12
C LEU A 79 4.85 0.18 -11.49
N GLU A 80 5.43 -0.40 -12.54
CA GLU A 80 5.12 -1.75 -12.97
C GLU A 80 5.59 -2.80 -11.94
N ALA A 81 6.68 -2.53 -11.22
CA ALA A 81 7.14 -3.38 -10.14
C ALA A 81 6.22 -3.26 -8.92
N MET A 82 5.85 -2.03 -8.54
CA MET A 82 4.92 -1.76 -7.45
C MET A 82 3.56 -2.42 -7.69
N GLU A 83 2.99 -2.30 -8.89
CA GLU A 83 1.73 -2.97 -9.26
C GLU A 83 1.83 -4.49 -9.05
N ARG A 84 2.88 -5.12 -9.60
CA ARG A 84 3.08 -6.57 -9.45
C ARG A 84 3.21 -6.98 -7.99
N ASP A 85 3.96 -6.21 -7.20
CA ASP A 85 4.15 -6.50 -5.78
C ASP A 85 2.87 -6.32 -4.96
N PHE A 86 2.09 -5.27 -5.22
CA PHE A 86 0.78 -5.08 -4.59
C PHE A 86 -0.19 -6.20 -4.95
N LYS A 87 -0.33 -6.55 -6.23
CA LYS A 87 -1.19 -7.67 -6.66
C LYS A 87 -0.73 -8.99 -6.05
N ARG A 88 0.58 -9.24 -5.95
CA ARG A 88 1.14 -10.40 -5.25
C ARG A 88 0.79 -10.40 -3.77
N LEU A 89 0.95 -9.27 -3.07
CA LEU A 89 0.64 -9.16 -1.64
C LEU A 89 -0.86 -9.34 -1.37
N LEU A 90 -1.74 -8.75 -2.18
CA LEU A 90 -3.19 -9.00 -2.10
C LEU A 90 -3.50 -10.48 -2.33
N THR A 91 -2.86 -11.11 -3.32
CA THR A 91 -3.03 -12.54 -3.58
C THR A 91 -2.55 -13.41 -2.41
N GLN A 92 -1.49 -13.01 -1.71
CA GLN A 92 -0.95 -13.76 -0.57
C GLN A 92 -1.79 -13.61 0.68
N ASN A 93 -2.37 -12.42 0.91
CA ASN A 93 -3.03 -12.07 2.17
C ASN A 93 -4.55 -12.14 2.11
N LEU A 94 -5.16 -12.23 0.92
CA LEU A 94 -6.60 -12.37 0.75
C LEU A 94 -6.98 -13.73 0.17
N SER A 95 -7.99 -14.34 0.79
CA SER A 95 -8.71 -15.46 0.18
C SER A 95 -9.58 -14.95 -0.98
N ILE A 96 -9.94 -15.84 -1.91
CA ILE A 96 -10.82 -15.46 -3.03
C ILE A 96 -12.21 -14.98 -2.53
N PRO A 97 -12.86 -15.65 -1.57
CA PRO A 97 -14.11 -15.14 -0.99
C PRO A 97 -14.00 -13.74 -0.42
N ASP A 98 -12.99 -13.47 0.41
CA ASP A 98 -12.81 -12.15 1.04
C ASP A 98 -12.56 -11.06 -0.01
N ALA A 99 -11.72 -11.35 -1.01
CA ALA A 99 -11.44 -10.41 -2.09
C ALA A 99 -12.72 -10.07 -2.89
N ASN A 100 -13.60 -11.05 -3.12
CA ASN A 100 -14.89 -10.81 -3.76
C ASN A 100 -15.82 -9.96 -2.89
N GLU A 101 -15.91 -10.22 -1.59
CA GLU A 101 -16.76 -9.44 -0.69
C GLU A 101 -16.31 -7.97 -0.61
N ILE A 102 -14.99 -7.74 -0.54
CA ILE A 102 -14.40 -6.41 -0.55
C ILE A 102 -14.66 -5.72 -1.89
N LEU A 103 -14.43 -6.40 -3.01
CA LEU A 103 -14.70 -5.86 -4.35
C LEU A 103 -16.18 -5.47 -4.51
N LEU A 104 -17.11 -6.30 -4.04
CA LEU A 104 -18.55 -6.01 -4.05
C LEU A 104 -18.89 -4.74 -3.26
N PHE A 105 -18.18 -4.44 -2.18
CA PHE A 105 -18.33 -3.17 -1.46
C PHE A 105 -17.84 -2.00 -2.32
N TYR A 106 -16.62 -2.07 -2.87
CA TYR A 106 -16.04 -0.99 -3.68
C TYR A 106 -16.78 -0.74 -5.00
N GLN A 107 -17.55 -1.71 -5.50
CA GLN A 107 -18.42 -1.53 -6.66
C GLN A 107 -19.71 -0.74 -6.35
N LYS A 108 -20.12 -0.64 -5.06
CA LYS A 108 -21.29 0.16 -4.66
C LYS A 108 -20.98 1.65 -4.69
N PRO A 109 -21.99 2.54 -4.84
CA PRO A 109 -21.77 3.98 -4.82
C PRO A 109 -20.97 4.48 -3.61
N LEU A 110 -21.25 3.97 -2.41
CA LEU A 110 -20.51 4.34 -1.20
C LEU A 110 -19.05 3.89 -1.25
N GLY A 111 -18.77 2.68 -1.74
CA GLY A 111 -17.41 2.17 -1.86
C GLY A 111 -16.57 2.97 -2.85
N LYS A 112 -17.14 3.36 -3.99
CA LYS A 112 -16.49 4.25 -4.96
C LYS A 112 -16.17 5.63 -4.36
N VAL A 113 -17.10 6.19 -3.57
CA VAL A 113 -16.84 7.45 -2.85
C VAL A 113 -15.72 7.25 -1.82
N ALA A 114 -15.70 6.13 -1.11
CA ALA A 114 -14.66 5.85 -0.12
C ALA A 114 -13.27 5.75 -0.75
N SER A 115 -13.11 5.01 -1.87
CA SER A 115 -11.81 4.89 -2.54
C SER A 115 -11.33 6.21 -3.15
N GLU A 116 -12.23 7.01 -3.74
CA GLU A 116 -11.87 8.36 -4.23
C GLU A 116 -11.48 9.30 -3.08
N LEU A 117 -12.18 9.22 -1.94
CA LEU A 117 -11.83 10.02 -0.76
C LEU A 117 -10.45 9.64 -0.22
N GLU A 118 -10.08 8.36 -0.20
CA GLU A 118 -8.73 7.91 0.20
C GLU A 118 -7.65 8.52 -0.69
N VAL A 119 -7.81 8.47 -2.02
CA VAL A 119 -6.86 9.09 -2.96
C VAL A 119 -6.77 10.59 -2.71
N SER A 120 -7.92 11.27 -2.55
CA SER A 120 -7.95 12.71 -2.28
C SER A 120 -7.28 13.07 -0.95
N ALA A 121 -7.47 12.25 0.08
CA ALA A 121 -6.89 12.46 1.40
C ALA A 121 -5.36 12.32 1.37
N ARG A 122 -4.83 11.36 0.60
CA ARG A 122 -3.37 11.21 0.41
C ARG A 122 -2.76 12.39 -0.33
N ILE A 123 -3.38 12.87 -1.39
CA ILE A 123 -2.89 14.07 -2.07
C ILE A 123 -2.94 15.28 -1.12
N ALA A 124 -4.01 15.38 -0.34
CA ALA A 124 -4.23 16.50 0.56
C ALA A 124 -3.26 16.51 1.75
N ILE A 125 -2.91 15.36 2.33
CA ILE A 125 -2.03 15.30 3.51
C ILE A 125 -0.58 15.67 3.18
N SER A 126 -0.14 15.49 1.92
CA SER A 126 1.20 15.91 1.47
C SER A 126 1.32 17.43 1.28
N ASP A 127 0.22 18.19 1.36
CA ASP A 127 0.21 19.66 1.30
C ASP A 127 0.27 20.29 2.70
N THR A 128 1.33 21.04 2.96
CA THR A 128 1.57 21.68 4.26
C THR A 128 0.51 22.70 4.67
N HIS A 129 -0.13 23.41 3.72
CA HIS A 129 -1.22 24.32 4.03
C HIS A 129 -2.48 23.56 4.44
N ILE A 130 -2.75 22.43 3.79
CA ILE A 130 -3.86 21.56 4.18
C ILE A 130 -3.61 20.94 5.56
N GLU A 131 -2.39 20.53 5.86
CA GLU A 131 -2.02 20.02 7.18
C GLU A 131 -2.31 21.05 8.29
N GLU A 132 -1.89 22.31 8.09
CA GLU A 132 -2.16 23.39 9.05
C GLU A 132 -3.67 23.68 9.20
N MET A 133 -4.42 23.65 8.11
CA MET A 133 -5.89 23.75 8.17
C MET A 133 -6.51 22.58 8.94
N ALA A 134 -6.02 21.36 8.73
CA ALA A 134 -6.49 20.17 9.43
C ALA A 134 -6.22 20.27 10.95
N LYS A 135 -5.05 20.78 11.36
CA LYS A 135 -4.72 21.05 12.78
C LYS A 135 -5.68 22.06 13.40
N ILE A 136 -6.05 23.12 12.67
CA ILE A 136 -7.04 24.11 13.14
C ILE A 136 -8.42 23.44 13.30
N LYS A 137 -8.86 22.69 12.29
CA LYS A 137 -10.14 21.97 12.33
C LYS A 137 -10.23 20.95 13.47
N LEU A 138 -9.13 20.26 13.76
CA LEU A 138 -9.04 19.36 14.91
C LEU A 138 -9.24 20.13 16.22
N LYS A 139 -8.55 21.26 16.42
CA LYS A 139 -8.70 22.11 17.62
C LYS A 139 -10.16 22.60 17.78
N GLU A 140 -10.81 22.99 16.69
CA GLU A 140 -12.22 23.37 16.67
C GLU A 140 -13.15 22.20 17.05
N ALA A 141 -12.90 21.01 16.48
CA ALA A 141 -13.67 19.80 16.76
C ALA A 141 -13.57 19.36 18.23
N VAL A 142 -12.37 19.43 18.80
CA VAL A 142 -12.13 19.18 20.23
C VAL A 142 -12.92 20.18 21.09
N LYS A 143 -12.81 21.48 20.80
CA LYS A 143 -13.50 22.54 21.57
C LYS A 143 -15.01 22.38 21.56
N SER A 144 -15.56 21.97 20.41
CA SER A 144 -17.01 21.78 20.21
C SER A 144 -17.53 20.41 20.63
N LYS A 145 -16.66 19.50 21.10
CA LYS A 145 -17.01 18.09 21.40
C LYS A 145 -17.73 17.42 20.23
N ASN A 146 -17.16 17.56 19.04
CA ASN A 146 -17.75 17.07 17.81
C ASN A 146 -17.83 15.54 17.81
N LYS A 147 -19.05 14.98 17.75
CA LYS A 147 -19.27 13.53 17.73
C LYS A 147 -18.51 12.79 16.60
N ARG A 148 -18.31 13.45 15.45
CA ARG A 148 -17.55 12.86 14.34
C ARG A 148 -16.07 12.64 14.69
N LEU A 149 -15.51 13.46 15.60
CA LEU A 149 -14.15 13.25 16.09
C LEU A 149 -14.05 11.92 16.84
N ASP A 150 -15.03 11.61 17.70
CA ASP A 150 -15.07 10.34 18.43
C ASP A 150 -15.14 9.13 17.47
N GLU A 151 -15.89 9.25 16.38
CA GLU A 151 -16.00 8.22 15.34
C GLU A 151 -14.66 8.02 14.61
N ILE A 152 -13.99 9.11 14.21
CA ILE A 152 -12.66 9.07 13.57
C ILE A 152 -11.64 8.45 14.52
N GLU A 153 -11.61 8.89 15.77
CA GLU A 153 -10.70 8.33 16.77
C GLU A 153 -10.96 6.84 17.03
N SER A 154 -12.23 6.41 17.02
CA SER A 154 -12.56 4.99 17.13
C SER A 154 -11.98 4.21 15.95
N VAL A 155 -12.10 4.71 14.72
CA VAL A 155 -11.51 4.05 13.54
C VAL A 155 -9.99 3.98 13.65
N ILE A 156 -9.34 5.08 14.05
CA ILE A 156 -7.88 5.12 14.26
C ILE A 156 -7.43 4.06 15.27
N ARG A 157 -8.13 3.94 16.41
CA ARG A 157 -7.81 2.95 17.45
C ARG A 157 -8.11 1.52 17.01
N THR A 158 -9.27 1.28 16.41
CA THR A 158 -9.69 -0.08 16.02
C THR A 158 -8.82 -0.66 14.91
N LEU A 159 -8.34 0.18 14.00
CA LEU A 159 -7.45 -0.25 12.92
C LEU A 159 -5.96 -0.09 13.27
N GLU A 160 -5.64 0.37 14.48
CA GLU A 160 -4.27 0.58 14.96
C GLU A 160 -3.43 1.43 13.98
N LEU A 161 -4.05 2.45 13.38
CA LEU A 161 -3.43 3.19 12.26
C LEU A 161 -2.14 3.90 12.67
N VAL A 162 -2.05 4.33 13.93
CA VAL A 162 -0.85 4.96 14.48
C VAL A 162 0.22 3.91 14.73
N GLU A 163 -0.09 2.79 15.37
CA GLU A 163 0.87 1.72 15.62
C GLU A 163 1.44 1.16 14.32
N GLN A 164 0.58 0.90 13.32
CA GLN A 164 1.02 0.41 12.00
C GLN A 164 1.94 1.40 11.30
N ASN A 165 1.63 2.70 11.37
CA ASN A 165 2.50 3.73 10.79
C ASN A 165 3.86 3.79 11.50
N LEU A 166 3.88 3.73 12.83
CA LEU A 166 5.11 3.75 13.63
C LEU A 166 6.00 2.53 13.35
N ILE A 167 5.43 1.34 13.28
CA ILE A 167 6.19 0.12 12.99
C ILE A 167 6.89 0.23 11.64
N GLY A 168 6.19 0.69 10.60
CA GLY A 168 6.76 0.88 9.28
C GLY A 168 7.88 1.92 9.27
N ALA A 169 7.63 3.09 9.84
CA ALA A 169 8.60 4.20 9.88
C ALA A 169 9.87 3.82 10.67
N TYR A 170 9.72 3.23 11.86
CA TYR A 170 10.87 2.84 12.66
C TYR A 170 11.64 1.67 12.05
N ALA A 171 10.97 0.69 11.44
CA ALA A 171 11.66 -0.40 10.76
C ALA A 171 12.51 0.11 9.59
N ALA A 172 11.97 1.03 8.78
CA ALA A 172 12.68 1.63 7.67
C ALA A 172 13.88 2.47 8.16
N GLN A 173 13.66 3.34 9.15
CA GLN A 173 14.71 4.18 9.71
C GLN A 173 15.82 3.36 10.36
N PHE A 174 15.47 2.35 11.16
CA PHE A 174 16.45 1.44 11.76
C PHE A 174 17.26 0.70 10.69
N ALA A 175 16.60 0.14 9.67
CA ALA A 175 17.29 -0.56 8.59
C ALA A 175 18.28 0.35 7.86
N PHE A 176 17.90 1.59 7.58
CA PHE A 176 18.78 2.57 6.94
C PHE A 176 20.00 2.91 7.82
N MET A 177 19.77 3.27 9.08
CA MET A 177 20.85 3.59 10.02
C MET A 177 21.78 2.39 10.26
N TYR A 178 21.23 1.19 10.29
CA TYR A 178 21.99 -0.05 10.44
C TYR A 178 22.94 -0.28 9.26
N GLU A 179 22.47 -0.05 8.02
CA GLU A 179 23.35 -0.13 6.85
C GLU A 179 24.41 0.99 6.82
N LEU A 180 24.08 2.22 7.24
CA LEU A 180 25.08 3.28 7.40
C LEU A 180 26.16 2.93 8.42
N SER A 181 25.78 2.29 9.53
CA SER A 181 26.72 1.84 10.55
C SER A 181 27.65 0.75 10.04
N LYS A 182 27.14 -0.22 9.27
CA LYS A 182 27.99 -1.23 8.60
C LYS A 182 29.00 -0.61 7.64
N LEU A 183 28.64 0.50 7.00
CA LEU A 183 29.52 1.26 6.12
C LEU A 183 30.48 2.20 6.87
N GLY A 184 30.39 2.27 8.21
CA GLY A 184 31.24 3.12 9.04
C GLY A 184 30.92 4.61 8.97
N VAL A 185 29.76 4.98 8.40
CA VAL A 185 29.31 6.38 8.27
C VAL A 185 28.85 6.93 9.62
N ILE A 186 28.20 6.08 10.43
CA ILE A 186 27.72 6.42 11.78
C ILE A 186 28.03 5.29 12.77
N GLN A 187 27.96 5.58 14.07
CA GLN A 187 27.98 4.57 15.14
C GLN A 187 26.56 4.43 15.72
N LEU A 188 26.13 3.19 15.94
CA LEU A 188 24.85 2.83 16.57
C LEU A 188 25.08 2.30 17.98
#